data_AF-A0A246G5G5-F1
#
_entry.id   AF-A0A246G5G5-F1
#
_cell.length_a   1.000
_cell.length_b   1.000
_cell.length_c   1.000
_cell.angle_alpha   90.00
_cell.angle_beta   90.00
_cell.angle_gamma   90.00
#
_symmetry.space_group_name_H-M   'P 1'
#
loop_
_entity.id
_entity.type
_entity.pdbx_description
1 polymer ?
#
loop_
_entity_poly.entity_id
_entity_poly.type
_entity_poly.pdbx_seq_one_letter_code
_entity_poly.pdbx_strand_id
1 'polypeptide(L)'
;MFIGRLAKLTGCTPKAIRLYEQLGLINEPQREGRYRIYNAHHLEIVHLIRKAQVAGFKLAEMGPLITAKNRLKAFPLVLAHETVDLKRQQVQEKIAQLQALDLHLVALKGEMNALFGAAPRTAPPKPSER
;
A
#
# COMPACT_ATOMS: atom_id res chain seq x y z
N MET A 1 -15.18 -25.00 4.83
CA MET A 1 -13.72 -25.18 4.84
C MET A 1 -13.13 -24.71 6.18
N PHE A 2 -12.05 -25.33 6.68
CA PHE A 2 -11.40 -24.87 7.92
C PHE A 2 -10.42 -23.72 7.70
N ILE A 3 -10.01 -23.06 8.78
CA ILE A 3 -9.11 -21.89 8.74
C ILE A 3 -7.79 -22.17 8.01
N GLY A 4 -7.23 -23.39 8.15
CA GLY A 4 -5.99 -23.77 7.48
C GLY A 4 -6.13 -23.85 5.97
N ARG A 5 -7.28 -24.34 5.47
CA ARG A 5 -7.58 -24.36 4.03
C ARG A 5 -7.85 -22.95 3.51
N LEU A 6 -8.58 -22.15 4.27
CA LEU A 6 -8.84 -20.74 3.93
C LEU A 6 -7.52 -19.95 3.82
N ALA A 7 -6.63 -20.08 4.81
CA ALA A 7 -5.31 -19.46 4.83
C ALA A 7 -4.48 -19.80 3.58
N LYS A 8 -4.43 -21.09 3.20
CA LYS A 8 -3.72 -21.54 2.00
C LYS A 8 -4.30 -20.92 0.72
N LEU A 9 -5.63 -20.87 0.60
CA LEU A 9 -6.29 -20.35 -0.60
C LEU A 9 -6.17 -18.83 -0.74
N THR A 10 -6.11 -18.09 0.37
CA THR A 10 -6.02 -16.62 0.34
C THR A 10 -4.59 -16.08 0.44
N GLY A 11 -3.62 -16.94 0.78
CA GLY A 11 -2.26 -16.52 1.11
C GLY A 11 -2.16 -15.73 2.41
N CYS A 12 -3.22 -15.70 3.23
CA CYS A 12 -3.21 -15.08 4.56
C CYS A 12 -2.73 -16.09 5.60
N THR A 13 -2.18 -15.59 6.71
CA THR A 13 -1.93 -16.44 7.87
C THR A 13 -3.24 -16.72 8.63
N PRO A 14 -3.37 -17.86 9.33
CA PRO A 14 -4.51 -18.11 10.22
C PRO A 14 -4.68 -17.01 11.28
N LYS A 15 -3.58 -16.40 11.73
CA LYS A 15 -3.59 -15.27 12.67
C LYS A 15 -4.27 -14.04 12.06
N ALA A 16 -3.97 -13.71 10.79
CA ALA A 16 -4.61 -12.60 10.09
C ALA A 16 -6.11 -12.83 9.90
N ILE A 17 -6.52 -14.06 9.54
CA ILE A 17 -7.94 -14.41 9.40
C ILE A 17 -8.68 -14.22 10.73
N ARG A 18 -8.12 -14.71 11.85
CA ARG A 18 -8.71 -14.49 13.19
C ARG A 18 -8.78 -13.01 13.55
N LEU A 19 -7.78 -12.22 13.18
CA LEU A 19 -7.82 -10.77 13.39
C LEU A 19 -8.97 -10.13 12.59
N TYR A 20 -9.19 -10.55 11.34
CA TYR A 20 -10.31 -10.05 10.55
C TYR A 20 -11.67 -10.43 11.16
N GLU A 21 -11.80 -11.61 11.79
CA GLU A 21 -12.99 -11.97 12.57
C GLU A 21 -13.17 -11.05 13.77
N GLN A 22 -12.12 -10.85 14.56
CA GLN A 22 -12.15 -10.00 15.77
C GLN A 22 -12.52 -8.55 15.45
N LEU A 23 -12.06 -8.06 14.30
CA LEU A 23 -12.39 -6.73 13.80
C LEU A 23 -13.76 -6.68 13.13
N GLY A 24 -14.48 -7.80 13.00
CA GLY A 24 -15.79 -7.85 12.33
C GLY A 24 -15.72 -7.62 10.81
N LEU A 25 -14.52 -7.68 10.20
CA LEU A 25 -14.34 -7.55 8.75
C LEU A 25 -14.96 -8.73 8.01
N ILE A 26 -14.81 -9.93 8.55
CA ILE A 26 -15.51 -11.13 8.09
C ILE A 26 -16.62 -11.49 9.07
N ASN A 27 -17.72 -12.01 8.54
CA ASN A 27 -18.82 -12.48 9.38
C ASN A 27 -18.36 -13.65 10.24
N GLU A 28 -19.00 -13.85 11.38
CA GLU A 28 -18.65 -14.96 12.25
C GLU A 28 -18.94 -16.29 11.52
N PRO A 29 -17.93 -17.17 11.38
CA PRO A 29 -18.12 -18.43 10.67
C PRO A 29 -19.03 -19.36 11.47
N GLN A 30 -19.76 -20.23 10.76
CA GLN A 30 -20.54 -21.28 11.40
C GLN A 30 -19.62 -22.22 12.19
N ARG A 31 -20.15 -22.81 13.26
CA ARG A 31 -19.41 -23.77 14.09
C ARG A 31 -19.98 -25.17 13.88
N GLU A 32 -19.09 -26.12 13.62
CA GLU A 32 -19.40 -27.54 13.65
C GLU A 32 -18.65 -28.16 14.83
N GLY A 33 -19.37 -28.32 15.95
CA GLY A 33 -18.79 -28.66 17.24
C GLY A 33 -17.76 -27.63 17.70
N ARG A 34 -16.49 -28.07 17.82
CA ARG A 34 -15.37 -27.19 18.24
C ARG A 34 -14.73 -26.43 17.08
N TYR A 35 -15.04 -26.76 15.84
CA TYR A 35 -14.37 -26.23 14.65
C TYR A 35 -15.15 -25.08 14.01
N ARG A 36 -14.42 -24.06 13.52
CA ARG A 36 -14.97 -22.97 12.70
C ARG A 36 -14.97 -23.36 11.23
N ILE A 37 -16.10 -23.15 10.57
CA ILE A 37 -16.30 -23.45 9.16
C ILE A 37 -16.55 -22.17 8.38
N TYR A 38 -15.63 -21.93 7.46
CA TYR A 38 -15.67 -20.84 6.50
C TYR A 38 -16.28 -21.34 5.20
N ASN A 39 -17.14 -20.53 4.59
CA ASN A 39 -17.73 -20.79 3.27
C ASN A 39 -16.98 -20.01 2.16
N ALA A 40 -17.46 -20.10 0.93
CA ALA A 40 -16.89 -19.38 -0.21
C ALA A 40 -16.95 -17.84 -0.06
N HIS A 41 -18.01 -17.32 0.57
CA HIS A 41 -18.11 -15.88 0.82
C HIS A 41 -17.01 -15.36 1.75
N HIS A 42 -16.63 -16.13 2.77
CA HIS A 42 -15.48 -15.77 3.62
C HIS A 42 -14.17 -15.75 2.81
N LEU A 43 -14.00 -16.68 1.86
CA LEU A 43 -12.84 -16.70 0.96
C LEU A 43 -12.73 -15.41 0.16
N GLU A 44 -13.83 -14.98 -0.47
CA GLU A 44 -13.88 -13.77 -1.30
C GLU A 44 -13.52 -12.53 -0.48
N ILE A 45 -14.10 -12.36 0.71
CA ILE A 45 -13.83 -11.20 1.57
C ILE A 45 -12.38 -11.20 2.03
N VAL A 46 -11.85 -12.33 2.50
CA VAL A 46 -10.45 -12.40 2.96
C VAL A 46 -9.49 -12.11 1.79
N HIS A 47 -9.80 -12.60 0.59
CA HIS A 47 -9.01 -12.30 -0.61
C HIS A 47 -9.07 -10.82 -0.98
N LEU A 48 -10.23 -10.17 -0.86
CA LEU A 48 -10.38 -8.73 -1.10
C LEU A 48 -9.59 -7.91 -0.09
N ILE A 49 -9.68 -8.24 1.21
CA ILE A 49 -8.89 -7.59 2.26
C ILE A 49 -7.39 -7.74 1.98
N ARG A 50 -6.96 -8.92 1.54
CA ARG A 50 -5.56 -9.17 1.18
C ARG A 50 -5.11 -8.29 0.00
N LYS A 51 -5.93 -8.18 -1.05
CA LYS A 51 -5.65 -7.29 -2.19
C LYS A 51 -5.54 -5.82 -1.77
N ALA A 52 -6.46 -5.35 -0.91
CA ALA A 52 -6.38 -4.00 -0.37
C ALA A 52 -5.10 -3.79 0.45
N GLN A 53 -4.70 -4.74 1.29
CA GLN A 53 -3.43 -4.63 2.02
C GLN A 53 -2.20 -4.54 1.10
N VAL A 54 -2.18 -5.32 0.01
CA VAL A 54 -1.11 -5.26 -1.00
C VAL A 54 -1.11 -3.91 -1.71
N ALA A 55 -2.28 -3.31 -1.94
CA ALA A 55 -2.42 -1.97 -2.50
C ALA A 55 -2.05 -0.83 -1.51
N GLY A 56 -1.59 -1.16 -0.30
CA GLY A 56 -1.10 -0.19 0.68
C GLY A 56 -2.17 0.36 1.63
N PHE A 57 -3.36 -0.25 1.68
CA PHE A 57 -4.33 0.04 2.72
C PHE A 57 -3.86 -0.50 4.07
N LYS A 58 -3.81 0.39 5.06
CA LYS A 58 -3.59 0.00 6.45
C LYS A 58 -4.90 -0.51 7.03
N LEU A 59 -4.83 -1.49 7.92
CA LEU A 59 -6.00 -1.99 8.65
C LEU A 59 -6.75 -0.88 9.41
N ALA A 60 -6.03 0.12 9.92
CA ALA A 60 -6.63 1.28 10.57
C ALA A 60 -7.51 2.12 9.61
N GLU A 61 -7.13 2.21 8.33
CA GLU A 61 -7.90 2.93 7.31
C GLU A 61 -9.20 2.19 6.94
N MET A 62 -9.29 0.89 7.27
CA MET A 62 -10.53 0.11 7.10
C MET A 62 -11.51 0.28 8.26
N GLY A 63 -11.16 1.02 9.32
CA GLY A 63 -12.01 1.25 10.49
C GLY A 63 -13.42 1.79 10.17
N PRO A 64 -13.55 2.87 9.38
CA PRO A 64 -14.86 3.39 8.97
C PRO A 64 -15.69 2.35 8.21
N LEU A 65 -15.04 1.57 7.34
CA LEU A 65 -15.67 0.48 6.59
C LEU A 65 -16.23 -0.60 7.52
N ILE A 66 -15.44 -0.98 8.53
CA ILE A 66 -15.83 -1.96 9.56
C ILE A 66 -17.06 -1.46 10.33
N THR A 67 -17.02 -0.21 10.80
CA THR A 67 -18.11 0.40 11.56
C THR A 67 -19.40 0.46 10.74
N ALA A 68 -19.31 0.91 9.48
CA ALA A 68 -20.46 0.96 8.58
C ALA A 68 -21.01 -0.44 8.28
N LYS A 69 -20.15 -1.44 8.04
CA LYS A 69 -20.56 -2.83 7.85
C LYS A 69 -21.32 -3.35 9.07
N ASN A 70 -20.78 -3.14 10.27
CA ASN A 70 -21.38 -3.61 11.51
C ASN A 70 -22.76 -2.97 11.76
N ARG A 71 -22.92 -1.69 11.42
CA ARG A 71 -24.19 -0.96 11.52
C ARG A 71 -25.21 -1.41 10.48
N LEU A 72 -24.81 -1.54 9.22
CA LEU A 72 -25.70 -1.88 8.10
C LEU A 72 -25.98 -3.37 7.98
N LYS A 73 -25.22 -4.22 8.68
CA LYS A 73 -25.22 -5.69 8.53
C LYS A 73 -24.99 -6.16 7.08
N ALA A 74 -24.48 -5.26 6.25
CA ALA A 74 -24.21 -5.45 4.83
C ALA A 74 -22.88 -4.80 4.47
N PHE A 75 -22.27 -5.22 3.37
CA PHE A 75 -21.01 -4.63 2.93
C PHE A 75 -21.26 -3.20 2.39
N PRO A 76 -20.63 -2.16 2.96
CA PRO A 76 -20.87 -0.77 2.56
C PRO A 76 -20.09 -0.44 1.29
N LEU A 77 -20.58 -0.91 0.13
CA LEU A 77 -19.87 -0.81 -1.15
C LEU A 77 -19.53 0.64 -1.54
N VAL A 78 -20.45 1.57 -1.32
CA VAL A 78 -20.25 2.99 -1.62
C VAL A 78 -19.07 3.56 -0.82
N LEU A 79 -19.05 3.32 0.49
CA LEU A 79 -17.96 3.74 1.36
C LEU A 79 -16.64 3.06 0.97
N ALA A 80 -16.68 1.80 0.54
CA ALA A 80 -15.50 1.10 0.05
C ALA A 80 -14.89 1.81 -1.17
N HIS A 81 -15.72 2.20 -2.13
CA HIS A 81 -15.27 2.93 -3.32
C HIS A 81 -14.69 4.30 -2.95
N GLU A 82 -15.38 5.07 -2.10
CA GLU A 82 -14.88 6.37 -1.63
C GLU A 82 -13.53 6.24 -0.93
N THR A 83 -13.37 5.22 -0.08
CA THR A 83 -12.09 4.96 0.60
C THR A 83 -10.98 4.63 -0.40
N VAL A 84 -11.32 3.94 -1.49
CA VAL A 84 -10.36 3.62 -2.56
C VAL A 84 -9.96 4.86 -3.34
N ASP A 85 -10.91 5.71 -3.68
CA ASP A 85 -10.65 6.94 -4.42
C ASP A 85 -9.80 7.92 -3.60
N LEU A 86 -10.09 8.06 -2.31
CA LEU A 86 -9.26 8.86 -1.39
C LEU A 86 -7.82 8.34 -1.32
N LYS A 87 -7.64 7.02 -1.21
CA LYS A 87 -6.29 6.43 -1.21
C LYS A 87 -5.56 6.68 -2.52
N ARG A 88 -6.28 6.56 -3.64
CA ARG A 88 -5.72 6.83 -4.97
C ARG A 88 -5.28 8.29 -5.10
N GLN A 89 -6.05 9.25 -4.56
CA GLN A 89 -5.65 10.66 -4.52
C GLN A 89 -4.37 10.86 -3.70
N GLN A 90 -4.29 10.29 -2.50
CA GLN A 90 -3.07 10.37 -1.66
C GLN A 90 -1.83 9.80 -2.36
N VAL A 91 -1.99 8.69 -3.09
CA VAL A 91 -0.91 8.10 -3.87
C VAL A 91 -0.47 9.04 -5.01
N GLN A 92 -1.42 9.65 -5.73
CA GLN A 92 -1.13 10.60 -6.80
C GLN A 92 -0.40 11.84 -6.27
N GLU A 93 -0.83 12.40 -5.15
CA GLU A 93 -0.14 13.51 -4.48
C GLU A 93 1.30 13.13 -4.10
N LYS A 94 1.49 11.91 -3.59
CA LYS A 94 2.83 11.44 -3.23
C LYS A 94 3.73 11.26 -4.44
N ILE A 95 3.19 10.76 -5.55
CA ILE A 95 3.91 10.65 -6.83
C ILE A 95 4.36 12.04 -7.28
N ALA A 96 3.46 13.03 -7.29
CA ALA A 96 3.79 14.39 -7.69
C ALA A 96 4.89 15.00 -6.81
N GLN A 97 4.83 14.81 -5.48
CA GLN A 97 5.88 15.25 -4.56
C GLN A 97 7.23 14.60 -4.84
N LEU A 98 7.25 13.28 -5.08
CA LEU A 98 8.48 12.54 -5.36
C LEU A 98 9.09 12.95 -6.71
N GLN A 99 8.26 13.21 -7.72
CA GLN A 99 8.72 13.72 -9.01
C GLN A 99 9.33 15.12 -8.88
N ALA A 100 8.72 16.02 -8.10
CA ALA A 100 9.28 17.34 -7.84
C ALA A 100 10.63 17.24 -7.11
N LEU A 101 10.75 16.34 -6.13
CA LEU A 101 12.00 16.10 -5.42
C LEU A 101 13.10 15.57 -6.36
N ASP A 102 12.77 14.64 -7.25
CA ASP A 102 13.72 14.10 -8.23
C ASP A 102 14.26 15.21 -9.15
N LEU A 103 13.38 16.09 -9.64
CA LEU A 103 13.78 17.26 -10.42
C LEU A 103 14.71 18.19 -9.63
N HIS A 104 14.43 18.43 -8.36
CA HIS A 104 15.31 19.24 -7.50
C HIS A 104 16.70 18.61 -7.34
N LEU A 105 16.78 17.28 -7.19
CA LEU A 105 18.06 16.58 -7.09
C LEU A 105 18.85 16.66 -8.41
N VAL A 106 18.18 16.58 -9.55
CA VAL A 106 18.80 16.78 -10.87
C VAL A 106 19.34 18.20 -11.02
N ALA A 107 18.56 19.21 -10.61
CA ALA A 107 18.99 20.61 -10.65
C ALA A 107 20.22 20.85 -9.75
N LEU A 108 20.18 20.36 -8.51
CA LEU A 108 21.29 20.46 -7.56
C LEU A 108 22.57 19.84 -8.12
N LYS A 109 22.48 18.66 -8.76
CA LYS A 109 23.61 18.04 -9.44
C LYS A 109 24.17 18.92 -10.56
N GLY A 110 23.29 19.55 -11.34
CA GLY A 110 23.69 20.51 -12.39
C GLY A 110 24.44 21.71 -11.82
N GLU A 111 23.93 22.30 -10.73
CA GLU A 111 24.57 23.42 -10.03
C GLU A 111 25.95 23.03 -9.49
N MET A 112 26.08 21.86 -8.86
CA MET A 112 27.37 21.34 -8.39
C MET A 112 28.35 21.17 -9.55
N ASN A 113 27.92 20.63 -10.69
CA ASN A 113 28.78 20.49 -11.86
C ASN A 113 29.20 21.84 -12.44
N ALA A 114 28.33 22.85 -12.43
CA ALA A 114 28.68 24.18 -12.90
C ALA A 114 29.67 24.91 -11.96
N LEU A 115 29.47 24.78 -10.65
CA LEU A 115 30.31 25.42 -9.63
C LEU A 115 31.68 24.74 -9.48
N PHE A 116 31.73 23.40 -9.58
CA PHE A 116 32.93 22.63 -9.28
C PHE A 116 33.55 21.91 -10.50
N GLY A 117 32.85 21.86 -11.65
CA GLY A 117 33.30 21.15 -12.86
C GLY A 117 34.11 21.99 -13.85
N ALA A 118 34.18 23.32 -13.68
CA ALA A 118 35.01 24.17 -14.52
C ALA A 118 36.45 24.28 -13.97
N ALA A 119 37.32 23.37 -14.43
CA ALA A 119 38.74 23.67 -14.57
C ALA A 119 39.41 22.80 -15.65
N PRO A 120 39.51 23.26 -16.91
CA PRO A 120 40.76 23.04 -17.63
C PRO A 120 41.77 24.01 -17.02
N ARG A 121 42.73 23.50 -16.22
CA ARG A 121 43.97 24.23 -15.98
C ARG A 121 44.62 24.44 -17.34
N THR A 122 44.40 25.60 -17.95
CA THR A 122 45.19 26.07 -19.07
C THR A 122 46.61 26.19 -18.56
N ALA A 123 47.43 25.17 -18.86
CA ALA A 123 48.86 25.27 -18.70
C ALA A 123 49.34 26.47 -19.54
N PRO A 124 50.15 27.39 -18.98
CA PRO A 124 50.67 28.51 -19.75
C PRO A 124 51.56 27.98 -20.89
N PRO A 125 51.57 28.62 -22.08
CA PRO A 125 52.48 28.23 -23.14
C PRO A 125 53.93 28.42 -22.65
N LYS A 126 54.74 27.36 -22.75
CA LYS A 126 56.19 27.46 -22.54
C LYS A 126 56.75 28.54 -23.49
N PRO A 127 57.62 29.45 -23.03
CA PRO A 127 58.28 30.37 -23.93
C PRO A 127 59.25 29.57 -24.81
N SER A 128 59.13 29.75 -26.13
CA SER A 128 60.10 29.23 -27.10
C SER A 128 61.40 30.05 -26.99
N GLU A 129 62.44 29.45 -26.44
CA GLU A 129 63.82 29.92 -26.66
C GLU A 129 64.25 29.52 -28.07
N ARG A 130 64.50 30.52 -28.93
CA ARG A 130 65.50 30.50 -30.01
C ARG A 130 65.76 31.90 -30.52
#